data_AF-A0A3B9YJL7-F1
#
_entry.id   AF-A0A3B9YJL7-F1
#
_cell.length_a   1.000
_cell.length_b   1.000
_cell.length_c   1.000
_cell.angle_alpha   90.00
_cell.angle_beta   90.00
_cell.angle_gamma   90.00
#
_symmetry.space_group_name_H-M   'P 1'
#
loop_
_entity.id
_entity.type
_entity.pdbx_description
1 polymer ?
#
loop_
_entity_poly.entity_id
_entity_poly.type
_entity_poly.pdbx_seq_one_letter_code
_entity_poly.pdbx_strand_id
1 'polypeptide(L)' 'MGDRVVIILGCTVCKNKNYFFSRGKKAQYKLEIKKYCKACKKQTAHKEVK' A
#
# COMPACT_ATOMS: atom_id res chain seq x y z
N MET A 1 -22.54 0.89 -10.90
CA MET A 1 -21.23 0.20 -10.96
C MET A 1 -20.27 0.92 -10.04
N GLY A 2 -19.97 0.35 -8.86
CA GLY A 2 -19.19 1.05 -7.84
C GLY A 2 -17.71 1.05 -8.17
N ASP A 3 -17.15 2.24 -8.38
CA ASP A 3 -15.75 2.45 -8.69
C ASP A 3 -14.82 2.05 -7.53
N ARG A 4 -14.36 0.80 -7.56
CA ARG A 4 -13.33 0.25 -6.70
C ARG A 4 -11.98 0.45 -7.37
N VAL A 5 -11.10 1.23 -6.75
CA VAL A 5 -9.72 1.41 -7.16
C VAL A 5 -8.86 0.43 -6.37
N VAL A 6 -8.16 -0.45 -7.08
CA VAL A 6 -7.13 -1.30 -6.47
C VAL A 6 -5.83 -0.49 -6.48
N ILE A 7 -5.29 -0.23 -5.29
CA ILE A 7 -4.00 0.41 -5.09
C ILE A 7 -3.00 -0.62 -4.58
N ILE A 8 -1.76 -0.50 -5.03
CA ILE A 8 -0.67 -1.34 -4.60
C ILE A 8 0.08 -0.61 -3.48
N LEU A 9 0.44 -1.30 -2.42
CA LEU A 9 1.26 -0.75 -1.34
C LEU A 9 2.68 -1.27 -1.50
N GLY A 10 3.60 -0.35 -1.77
CA GLY A 10 5.02 -0.59 -1.86
C GLY A 10 5.73 -0.18 -0.59
N CYS A 11 6.64 -1.02 -0.10
CA CYS A 11 7.52 -0.62 0.99
C CYS A 11 8.50 0.48 0.52
N THR A 12 8.71 1.51 1.33
CA THR A 12 9.66 2.60 1.02
C THR A 12 11.12 2.17 0.99
N VAL A 13 11.47 1.09 1.70
CA VAL A 13 12.86 0.65 1.90
C VAL A 13 13.24 -0.41 0.86
N CYS A 14 12.43 -1.45 0.72
CA CYS A 14 12.69 -2.58 -0.19
C CYS A 14 12.09 -2.35 -1.60
N LYS A 15 11.31 -1.28 -1.82
CA LYS A 15 10.47 -1.03 -3.03
C LYS A 15 9.55 -2.20 -3.41
N ASN A 16 9.40 -3.16 -2.50
CA ASN A 16 8.71 -4.40 -2.76
C ASN A 16 7.20 -4.16 -2.68
N LYS A 17 6.49 -4.58 -3.73
CA LYS A 17 5.04 -4.43 -3.88
C LYS A 17 4.38 -5.66 -3.27
N ASN A 18 3.97 -5.58 -2.02
CA ASN A 18 3.56 -6.77 -1.26
C ASN A 18 2.07 -6.79 -0.90
N TYR A 19 1.36 -5.67 -0.98
CA TYR A 19 -0.04 -5.63 -0.57
C TYR A 19 -0.89 -4.93 -1.62
N PHE A 20 -2.05 -5.52 -1.89
CA PHE A 20 -3.09 -4.96 -2.74
C PHE A 20 -4.21 -4.50 -1.82
N PHE A 21 -4.61 -3.23 -1.94
CA PHE A 21 -5.68 -2.65 -1.15
C PHE A 21 -6.78 -2.16 -2.09
N SER A 22 -8.01 -2.60 -1.82
CA SER A 22 -9.18 -2.24 -2.61
C SER A 22 -9.91 -1.10 -1.91
N ARG A 23 -10.06 0.05 -2.56
CA ARG A 23 -10.68 1.23 -1.95
C ARG A 23 -11.67 1.93 -2.89
N GLY A 24 -12.72 2.53 -2.33
CA GLY A 24 -13.68 3.31 -3.12
C GLY A 24 -13.14 4.68 -3.53
N LYS A 25 -13.49 5.16 -4.73
CA LYS A 25 -13.02 6.46 -5.30
C LYS A 25 -13.19 7.68 -4.39
N LYS A 26 -14.19 7.71 -3.49
CA LYS A 26 -14.45 8.85 -2.58
C LYS A 26 -13.43 9.01 -1.46
N ALA A 27 -12.62 7.98 -1.25
CA ALA A 27 -11.62 7.96 -0.21
C ALA A 27 -10.26 8.16 -0.91
N GLN A 28 -9.71 9.38 -0.85
CA GLN A 28 -8.40 9.77 -1.40
C GLN A 28 -7.36 10.16 -0.31
N TYR A 29 -7.57 9.80 0.96
CA TYR A 29 -6.52 9.90 1.98
C TYR A 29 -5.31 9.02 1.63
N LYS A 30 -4.09 9.58 1.60
CA LYS A 30 -2.84 8.84 1.41
C LYS A 30 -2.71 7.75 2.47
N LEU A 31 -2.72 6.47 2.08
CA LEU A 31 -2.48 5.35 2.98
C LEU A 31 -0.98 5.13 3.17
N GLU A 32 -0.50 5.52 4.34
CA GLU A 32 0.82 5.16 4.85
C GLU A 32 0.65 4.13 5.97
N ILE A 33 0.75 2.86 5.62
CA ILE A 33 0.56 1.77 6.59
C ILE A 33 1.92 1.26 7.04
N LYS A 34 2.17 1.22 8.35
CA LYS A 34 3.32 0.50 8.91
C LYS A 34 3.01 -0.99 8.86
N LYS A 35 3.68 -1.71 7.96
CA LYS A 35 3.52 -3.15 7.75
C LYS A 35 4.87 -3.82 7.75
N TYR A 36 4.91 -5.10 8.05
CA TYR A 36 6.14 -5.88 8.04
C TYR A 36 6.60 -6.15 6.59
N CYS A 37 7.77 -5.64 6.16
CA CYS A 37 8.38 -6.06 4.88
C CYS A 37 9.17 -7.35 5.14
N LYS A 38 8.75 -8.46 4.51
CA LYS A 38 9.49 -9.74 4.57
C LYS A 38 10.94 -9.62 4.08
N ALA A 39 11.20 -8.76 3.08
CA ALA A 39 12.56 -8.55 2.57
C ALA A 39 13.46 -7.77 3.54
N CYS A 40 12.92 -6.76 4.25
CA CYS A 40 13.67 -6.01 5.25
C CYS A 40 13.70 -6.69 6.64
N LYS A 41 12.86 -7.71 6.85
CA LYS A 41 12.61 -8.39 8.14
C LYS A 41 12.24 -7.42 9.28
N LYS A 42 11.68 -6.25 8.95
CA LYS A 42 11.34 -5.16 9.88
C LYS A 42 10.00 -4.54 9.50
N GLN A 43 9.34 -3.89 10.46
CA GLN A 43 8.16 -3.07 10.18
C GLN A 43 8.59 -1.76 9.53
N THR A 44 8.08 -1.50 8.34
CA THR A 44 8.43 -0.34 7.52
C THR A 44 7.16 0.35 7.03
N ALA A 45 7.27 1.65 6.75
CA ALA A 45 6.18 2.39 6.12
C ALA A 45 5.98 1.89 4.69
N HIS A 46 4.80 1.37 4.41
CA HIS A 46 4.35 1.04 3.06
C HIS A 46 3.52 2.22 2.56
N LYS A 47 3.93 2.77 1.42
CA LYS A 47 3.24 3.85 0.73
C LYS A 47 2.46 3.28 -0.45
N GLU A 48 1.36 3.92 -0.77
CA GLU A 48 0.64 3.68 -2.01
C GLU A 48 1.54 3.94 -3.23
N VAL A 49 1.64 2.92 -4.08
CA VAL A 49 2.29 2.93 -5.38
C VAL A 49 1.19 2.76 -6.40
N LYS A 50 1.17 3.65 -7.39
CA LYS A 50 0.19 3.65 -8.47
C LYS A 50 0.41 2.47 -9.41
#